data_AF-A0A7R9Q060-F1
#
_entry.id   AF-A0A7R9Q060-F1
#
_cell.length_a   1.000
_cell.length_b   1.000
_cell.length_c   1.000
_cell.angle_alpha   90.00
_cell.angle_beta   90.00
_cell.angle_gamma   90.00
#
_symmetry.space_group_name_H-M   'P 1'
#
loop_
_entity.id
_entity.type
_entity.pdbx_description
1 polymer ?
#
loop_
_entity_poly.entity_id
_entity_poly.type
_entity_poly.pdbx_seq_one_letter_code
_entity_poly.pdbx_strand_id
1 'polypeptide(L)'
;MSVQWTLVAVFLYAEIGFVVLLLVPFISSKTWQKFFKSRFLRSIESQANLYFMVFIVILVLLFIDSVREMSKYTSEKVHDSDHGHLDAELQHSMKLFRAQRNFYIAGFALFLCLVIRRLVVLIGSQAQLEAQAEASLRQAKGASQHSQQLMDQMSTNSRETLNENEGNKKLEKQEQELRKMREDLASAKEELIRYRVNCESMKKQAEAVSEEYDRLLVEHDKLQREYNRLSNVDDVKKDK
;
A
#
# COMPACT_ATOMS: atom_id res chain seq x y z
N MET A 1 -5.57 -5.32 -65.05
CA MET A 1 -5.29 -6.12 -63.83
C MET A 1 -6.59 -6.71 -63.34
N SER A 2 -6.60 -7.95 -62.82
CA SER A 2 -7.83 -8.53 -62.27
C SER A 2 -8.31 -7.71 -61.07
N VAL A 3 -9.63 -7.62 -60.89
CA VAL A 3 -10.30 -6.85 -59.82
C VAL A 3 -9.79 -7.26 -58.43
N GLN A 4 -9.43 -8.53 -58.25
CA GLN A 4 -8.83 -9.02 -57.00
C GLN A 4 -7.52 -8.29 -56.64
N TRP A 5 -6.63 -8.09 -57.61
CA TRP A 5 -5.31 -7.48 -57.38
C TRP A 5 -5.41 -5.97 -57.16
N THR A 6 -6.41 -5.32 -57.75
CA THR A 6 -6.69 -3.91 -57.46
C THR A 6 -7.21 -3.72 -56.05
N LEU A 7 -8.04 -4.64 -55.53
CA LEU A 7 -8.52 -4.59 -54.14
C LEU A 7 -7.35 -4.76 -53.14
N VAL A 8 -6.47 -5.73 -53.38
CA VAL A 8 -5.28 -5.94 -52.53
C VAL A 8 -4.35 -4.72 -52.59
N ALA A 9 -4.17 -4.11 -53.77
CA ALA A 9 -3.35 -2.90 -53.91
C ALA A 9 -3.95 -1.69 -53.16
N VAL A 10 -5.26 -1.48 -53.24
CA VAL A 10 -5.95 -0.42 -52.48
C VAL A 10 -5.79 -0.65 -50.98
N PHE A 11 -5.93 -1.89 -50.53
CA PHE A 11 -5.68 -2.26 -49.15
C PHE A 11 -4.24 -1.95 -48.72
N LEU A 12 -3.24 -2.35 -49.52
CA LEU A 12 -1.84 -2.04 -49.27
C LEU A 12 -1.58 -0.53 -49.15
N TYR A 13 -2.16 0.28 -50.03
CA TYR A 13 -2.00 1.74 -49.95
C TYR A 13 -2.64 2.32 -48.69
N ALA A 14 -3.79 1.79 -48.27
CA ALA A 14 -4.41 2.17 -47.01
C ALA A 14 -3.53 1.79 -45.80
N GLU A 15 -2.90 0.61 -45.81
CA GLU A 15 -1.96 0.18 -44.78
C GLU A 15 -0.73 1.07 -44.71
N ILE A 16 -0.12 1.41 -45.85
CA ILE A 16 1.02 2.34 -45.91
C ILE A 16 0.61 3.69 -45.32
N GLY A 17 -0.54 4.24 -45.73
CA GLY A 17 -1.06 5.49 -45.17
C GLY A 17 -1.26 5.41 -43.66
N PHE A 18 -1.79 4.29 -43.16
CA PHE A 18 -2.02 4.06 -41.74
C PHE A 18 -0.71 3.92 -40.95
N VAL A 19 0.28 3.21 -41.48
CA VAL A 19 1.62 3.09 -40.85
C VAL A 19 2.32 4.44 -40.80
N VAL A 20 2.31 5.19 -41.89
CA VAL A 20 2.88 6.55 -41.92
C VAL A 20 2.19 7.42 -40.88
N LEU A 21 0.85 7.41 -40.82
CA LEU A 21 0.05 8.14 -39.83
C LEU A 21 0.42 7.75 -38.39
N LEU A 22 0.63 6.45 -38.11
CA LEU A 22 1.03 5.96 -36.79
C LEU A 22 2.48 6.32 -36.41
N LEU A 23 3.37 6.41 -37.39
CA LEU A 23 4.78 6.77 -37.17
C LEU A 23 5.00 8.27 -37.00
N VAL A 24 4.04 9.11 -37.39
CA VAL A 24 4.17 10.57 -37.25
C VAL A 24 4.29 10.95 -35.77
N PRO A 25 5.38 11.62 -35.34
CA PRO A 25 5.61 11.99 -33.94
C PRO A 25 4.66 13.08 -33.43
N PHE A 26 3.87 13.69 -34.31
CA PHE A 26 2.94 14.78 -34.00
C PHE A 26 1.72 14.31 -33.18
N ILE A 27 1.37 13.02 -33.23
CA ILE A 27 0.20 12.49 -32.53
C ILE A 27 0.66 11.75 -31.28
N SER A 28 0.39 12.34 -30.11
CA SER A 28 0.74 11.72 -28.82
C SER A 28 0.08 10.34 -28.64
N SER A 29 0.82 9.41 -28.03
CA SER A 29 0.35 8.07 -27.62
C SER A 29 -0.96 8.13 -26.82
N LYS A 30 -1.18 9.19 -26.02
CA LYS A 30 -2.43 9.42 -25.26
C LYS A 30 -3.63 9.67 -26.17
N THR A 31 -3.45 10.38 -27.27
CA THR A 31 -4.51 10.69 -28.25
C THR A 31 -4.90 9.43 -29.03
N TRP A 32 -3.90 8.66 -29.47
CA TRP A 32 -4.12 7.35 -30.08
C TRP A 32 -4.82 6.39 -29.13
N GLN A 33 -4.41 6.33 -27.87
CA GLN A 33 -5.06 5.48 -26.87
C GLN A 33 -6.53 5.89 -26.65
N LYS A 34 -6.83 7.19 -26.56
CA LYS A 34 -8.23 7.67 -26.47
C LYS A 34 -9.04 7.32 -27.71
N PHE A 35 -8.44 7.45 -28.90
CA PHE A 35 -9.07 7.05 -30.15
C PHE A 35 -9.35 5.55 -30.13
N PHE A 36 -8.33 4.70 -29.95
CA PHE A 36 -8.42 3.24 -29.90
C PHE A 36 -9.36 2.70 -28.81
N LYS A 37 -9.41 3.34 -27.63
CA LYS A 37 -10.31 2.96 -26.53
C LYS A 37 -11.70 3.59 -26.61
N SER A 38 -11.99 4.41 -27.62
CA SER A 38 -13.32 5.01 -27.79
C SER A 38 -14.40 3.94 -27.94
N ARG A 39 -15.62 4.23 -27.46
CA ARG A 39 -16.75 3.29 -27.53
C ARG A 39 -17.00 2.77 -28.94
N PHE A 40 -16.72 3.60 -29.94
CA PHE A 40 -16.82 3.26 -31.35
C PHE A 40 -15.88 2.11 -31.73
N LEU A 41 -14.59 2.23 -31.40
CA LEU A 41 -13.61 1.20 -31.74
C LEU A 41 -13.76 -0.05 -30.89
N ARG A 42 -14.20 0.05 -29.63
CA ARG A 42 -14.48 -1.11 -28.78
C ARG A 42 -15.68 -1.94 -29.28
N SER A 43 -16.70 -1.28 -29.86
CA SER A 43 -17.83 -1.98 -30.49
C SER A 43 -17.44 -2.63 -31.82
N ILE A 44 -16.48 -2.04 -32.53
CA ILE A 44 -15.94 -2.59 -33.77
C ILE A 44 -14.98 -3.75 -33.48
N GLU A 45 -14.16 -3.67 -32.42
CA GLU A 45 -13.10 -4.63 -32.08
C GLU A 45 -13.60 -6.09 -31.99
N SER A 46 -14.73 -6.33 -31.33
CA SER A 46 -15.26 -7.69 -31.14
C SER A 46 -15.63 -8.38 -32.45
N GLN A 47 -16.22 -7.64 -33.39
CA GLN A 47 -16.63 -8.16 -34.69
C GLN A 47 -15.44 -8.14 -35.67
N ALA A 48 -14.67 -7.04 -35.65
CA ALA A 48 -13.55 -6.81 -36.55
C ALA A 48 -12.42 -7.81 -36.35
N ASN A 49 -12.18 -8.31 -35.13
CA ASN A 49 -11.12 -9.29 -34.91
C ASN A 49 -11.37 -10.60 -35.69
N LEU A 50 -12.62 -11.09 -35.73
CA LEU A 50 -12.98 -12.28 -36.52
C LEU A 50 -12.87 -12.01 -38.01
N TYR A 51 -13.43 -10.89 -38.51
CA TYR A 51 -13.33 -10.52 -39.92
C TYR A 51 -11.88 -10.29 -40.35
N PHE A 52 -11.06 -9.66 -39.51
CA PHE A 52 -9.64 -9.41 -39.76
C PHE A 52 -8.84 -10.72 -39.79
N MET A 53 -9.15 -11.68 -38.92
CA MET A 53 -8.51 -13.00 -38.95
C MET A 53 -8.85 -13.77 -40.23
N VAL A 54 -10.13 -13.79 -40.63
CA VAL A 54 -10.56 -14.39 -41.91
C VAL A 54 -9.87 -13.69 -43.08
N PHE A 55 -9.79 -12.37 -43.05
CA PHE A 55 -9.13 -11.58 -44.08
C PHE A 55 -7.62 -11.86 -44.18
N ILE A 56 -6.92 -12.01 -43.06
CA ILE A 56 -5.51 -12.44 -43.04
C ILE A 56 -5.36 -13.81 -43.69
N VAL A 57 -6.24 -14.77 -43.38
CA VAL A 57 -6.18 -16.10 -44.00
C VAL A 57 -6.34 -16.00 -45.51
N ILE A 58 -7.26 -15.16 -46.00
CA ILE A 58 -7.44 -14.91 -47.44
C ILE A 58 -6.18 -14.29 -48.05
N LEU A 59 -5.57 -13.29 -47.40
CA LEU A 59 -4.32 -12.70 -47.86
C LEU A 59 -3.17 -13.71 -47.92
N VAL A 60 -3.06 -14.60 -46.92
CA VAL A 60 -2.06 -15.69 -46.91
C VAL A 60 -2.29 -16.65 -48.08
N LEU A 61 -3.53 -17.03 -48.36
CA LEU A 61 -3.86 -17.86 -49.53
C LEU A 61 -3.49 -17.16 -50.85
N LEU A 62 -3.81 -15.87 -51.01
CA LEU A 62 -3.43 -15.08 -52.18
C LEU A 62 -1.92 -14.92 -52.32
N PHE A 63 -1.20 -14.82 -51.21
CA PHE A 63 0.26 -14.77 -51.21
C PHE A 63 0.86 -16.11 -51.64
N ILE A 64 0.35 -17.23 -51.12
CA ILE A 64 0.76 -18.57 -51.55
C ILE A 64 0.47 -18.75 -53.05
N ASP A 65 -0.70 -18.31 -53.52
CA ASP A 65 -1.06 -18.34 -54.95
C ASP A 65 -0.07 -17.51 -55.79
N SER A 66 0.26 -16.30 -55.34
CA SER A 66 1.27 -15.45 -55.98
C SER A 66 2.66 -16.08 -56.03
N VAL A 67 3.07 -16.76 -54.96
CA VAL A 67 4.35 -17.48 -54.89
C VAL A 67 4.38 -18.63 -55.88
N ARG A 68 3.28 -19.39 -55.99
CA ARG A 68 3.16 -20.49 -56.94
C ARG A 68 3.14 -19.97 -58.37
N GLU A 69 2.39 -18.90 -58.65
CA GLU A 69 2.31 -18.27 -59.97
C GLU A 69 3.66 -17.68 -60.39
N MET A 70 4.36 -16.98 -59.49
CA MET A 70 5.69 -16.44 -59.74
C MET A 70 6.74 -17.54 -59.95
N SER A 71 6.72 -18.59 -59.13
CA SER A 71 7.62 -19.74 -59.29
C SER A 71 7.38 -20.48 -60.61
N LYS A 72 6.11 -20.70 -60.98
CA LYS A 72 5.73 -21.36 -62.24
C LYS A 72 6.30 -20.62 -63.45
N TYR A 73 6.01 -19.32 -63.58
CA TYR A 73 6.52 -18.54 -64.70
C TYR A 73 8.04 -18.30 -64.64
N THR A 74 8.67 -18.45 -63.46
CA THR A 74 10.13 -18.39 -63.38
C THR A 74 10.77 -19.66 -63.92
N SER A 75 10.21 -20.84 -63.61
CA SER A 75 10.71 -22.14 -64.08
C SER A 75 10.41 -22.41 -65.56
N GLU A 76 9.27 -21.95 -66.07
CA GLU A 76 8.85 -22.15 -67.47
C GLU A 76 9.79 -21.45 -68.47
N LYS A 77 10.40 -20.32 -68.07
CA LYS A 77 11.43 -19.62 -68.86
C LYS A 77 12.66 -20.48 -69.19
N VAL A 78 13.01 -21.42 -68.32
CA VAL A 78 14.19 -22.27 -68.47
C VAL A 78 13.96 -23.39 -69.48
N HIS A 79 12.69 -23.81 -69.66
CA HIS A 79 12.34 -24.97 -70.47
C HIS A 79 11.99 -24.63 -71.93
N ASP A 80 11.55 -23.40 -72.18
CA ASP A 80 11.03 -22.93 -73.50
C ASP A 80 12.08 -22.13 -74.30
N SER A 81 13.33 -22.07 -73.83
CA SER A 81 14.43 -21.36 -74.49
C SER A 81 14.91 -22.04 -75.80
N ASP A 82 14.33 -23.19 -76.18
CA ASP A 82 14.82 -24.02 -77.28
C ASP A 82 14.09 -23.79 -78.62
N HIS A 83 12.86 -23.23 -78.63
CA HIS A 83 12.07 -23.03 -79.86
C HIS A 83 11.44 -21.63 -79.94
N GLY A 84 12.21 -20.68 -80.51
CA GLY A 84 11.90 -19.26 -80.55
C GLY A 84 10.73 -18.86 -81.45
N HIS A 85 9.67 -18.35 -80.83
CA HIS A 85 8.82 -17.31 -81.41
C HIS A 85 8.94 -16.07 -80.51
N LEU A 86 9.51 -14.98 -81.03
CA LEU A 86 9.79 -13.75 -80.27
C LEU A 86 8.53 -13.20 -79.53
N ASP A 87 7.35 -13.41 -80.10
CA ASP A 87 6.07 -13.04 -79.48
C ASP A 87 5.72 -13.92 -78.26
N ALA A 88 6.09 -15.22 -78.27
CA ALA A 88 5.89 -16.11 -77.12
C ALA A 88 6.81 -15.73 -75.94
N GLU A 89 8.06 -15.38 -76.23
CA GLU A 89 9.00 -14.89 -75.21
C GLU A 89 8.54 -13.55 -74.62
N LEU A 90 8.07 -12.63 -75.47
CA LEU A 90 7.51 -11.36 -75.03
C LEU A 90 6.27 -11.57 -74.13
N GLN A 91 5.32 -12.42 -74.53
CA GLN A 91 4.15 -12.74 -73.72
C GLN A 91 4.50 -13.42 -72.39
N HIS A 92 5.49 -14.31 -72.38
CA HIS A 92 5.99 -14.94 -71.17
C HIS A 92 6.61 -13.91 -70.22
N SER A 93 7.49 -13.04 -70.72
CA SER A 93 8.10 -11.97 -69.92
C SER A 93 7.05 -11.06 -69.27
N MET A 94 5.99 -10.69 -70.01
CA MET A 94 4.89 -9.89 -69.48
C MET A 94 4.09 -10.60 -68.38
N LYS A 95 3.86 -11.92 -68.49
CA LYS A 95 3.21 -12.71 -67.44
C LYS A 95 4.08 -12.80 -66.19
N LEU A 96 5.39 -12.97 -66.35
CA LEU A 96 6.34 -13.00 -65.25
C LEU A 96 6.36 -11.66 -64.49
N PHE A 97 6.43 -10.52 -65.17
CA PHE A 97 6.38 -9.20 -64.52
C PHE A 97 5.06 -8.98 -63.75
N ARG A 98 3.95 -9.50 -64.29
CA ARG A 98 2.65 -9.44 -63.61
C ARG A 98 2.65 -10.25 -62.31
N ALA A 99 3.17 -11.48 -62.36
CA ALA A 99 3.26 -12.35 -61.21
C ALA A 99 4.22 -11.79 -60.13
N GLN A 100 5.37 -11.26 -60.54
CA GLN A 100 6.33 -10.59 -59.64
C GLN A 100 5.70 -9.44 -58.86
N ARG A 101 5.01 -8.55 -59.57
CA ARG A 101 4.36 -7.40 -58.93
C ARG A 101 3.23 -7.83 -57.99
N ASN A 102 2.42 -8.83 -58.37
CA ASN A 102 1.35 -9.35 -57.52
C ASN A 102 1.92 -10.00 -56.24
N PHE A 103 3.02 -10.75 -56.35
CA PHE A 103 3.76 -11.30 -55.22
C PHE A 103 4.23 -10.20 -54.25
N TYR A 104 4.84 -9.13 -54.76
CA TYR A 104 5.25 -8.01 -53.91
C TYR A 104 4.05 -7.34 -53.23
N ILE A 105 2.97 -7.08 -53.97
CA ILE A 105 1.76 -6.45 -53.40
C ILE A 105 1.17 -7.30 -52.26
N ALA A 106 0.99 -8.61 -52.47
CA ALA A 106 0.45 -9.50 -51.43
C ALA A 106 1.42 -9.66 -50.25
N GLY A 107 2.72 -9.78 -50.52
CA GLY A 107 3.74 -9.93 -49.50
C GLY A 107 3.89 -8.70 -48.62
N PHE A 108 3.94 -7.51 -49.21
CA PHE A 108 3.99 -6.26 -48.46
C PHE A 108 2.70 -6.02 -47.67
N ALA A 109 1.54 -6.37 -48.21
CA ALA A 109 0.27 -6.20 -47.50
C ALA A 109 0.23 -7.11 -46.25
N LEU A 110 0.61 -8.38 -46.39
CA LEU A 110 0.73 -9.28 -45.25
C LEU A 110 1.73 -8.78 -44.20
N PHE A 111 2.90 -8.31 -44.64
CA PHE A 111 3.92 -7.79 -43.75
C PHE A 111 3.43 -6.56 -42.99
N LEU A 112 2.87 -5.57 -43.69
CA LEU A 112 2.37 -4.34 -43.09
C LEU A 112 1.20 -4.61 -42.14
N CYS A 113 0.31 -5.54 -42.46
CA CYS A 113 -0.75 -5.99 -41.57
C CYS A 113 -0.21 -6.44 -40.19
N LEU A 114 0.86 -7.24 -40.18
CA LEU A 114 1.53 -7.67 -38.95
C LEU A 114 2.22 -6.50 -38.22
N VAL A 115 2.88 -5.62 -38.97
CA VAL A 115 3.53 -4.41 -38.43
C VAL A 115 2.51 -3.49 -37.77
N ILE A 116 1.38 -3.22 -38.42
CA ILE A 116 0.29 -2.41 -37.89
C ILE A 116 -0.22 -3.00 -36.58
N ARG A 117 -0.50 -4.31 -36.56
CA ARG A 117 -0.93 -4.99 -35.32
C ARG A 117 0.08 -4.79 -34.20
N ARG A 118 1.37 -4.93 -34.49
CA ARG A 118 2.45 -4.73 -33.52
C ARG A 118 2.51 -3.27 -33.04
N LEU A 119 2.40 -2.30 -33.94
CA LEU A 119 2.45 -0.87 -33.62
C LEU A 119 1.27 -0.46 -32.73
N VAL A 120 0.05 -0.89 -33.05
CA VAL A 120 -1.16 -0.58 -32.26
C VAL A 120 -1.02 -1.08 -30.82
N VAL A 121 -0.53 -2.31 -30.63
CA VAL A 121 -0.29 -2.87 -29.29
C VAL A 121 0.78 -2.08 -28.54
N LEU A 122 1.87 -1.71 -29.22
CA LEU A 122 3.00 -0.99 -28.62
C LEU A 122 2.61 0.44 -28.21
N ILE A 123 1.85 1.15 -29.04
CA ILE A 123 1.32 2.49 -28.71
C ILE A 123 0.36 2.39 -27.52
N GLY A 124 -0.49 1.36 -27.51
CA GLY A 124 -1.41 1.09 -26.41
C GLY A 124 -0.69 0.86 -25.09
N SER A 125 0.37 0.04 -25.07
CA SER A 125 1.16 -0.21 -23.87
C SER A 125 1.94 1.03 -23.43
N GLN A 126 2.57 1.76 -24.35
CA GLN A 126 3.28 3.00 -24.04
C GLN A 126 2.35 4.02 -23.37
N ALA A 127 1.13 4.20 -23.89
CA ALA A 127 0.18 5.14 -23.30
C ALA A 127 -0.29 4.71 -21.90
N GLN A 128 -0.42 3.39 -21.64
CA GLN A 128 -0.68 2.87 -20.28
C GLN A 128 0.50 3.13 -19.34
N LEU A 129 1.74 2.90 -19.79
CA LEU A 129 2.94 3.18 -19.01
C LEU A 129 3.07 4.68 -18.67
N GLU A 130 2.82 5.57 -19.63
CA GLU A 130 2.83 7.02 -19.40
C GLU A 130 1.76 7.42 -18.39
N ALA A 131 0.55 6.86 -18.47
CA ALA A 131 -0.52 7.14 -17.51
C ALA A 131 -0.19 6.62 -16.10
N GLN A 132 0.44 5.44 -15.99
CA GLN A 132 0.89 4.89 -14.71
C GLN A 132 2.03 5.71 -14.10
N ALA A 133 3.00 6.15 -14.92
CA ALA A 133 4.09 7.00 -14.49
C ALA A 133 3.60 8.38 -14.01
N GLU A 134 2.60 8.96 -14.70
CA GLU A 134 1.99 10.22 -14.26
C GLU A 134 1.22 10.04 -12.94
N ALA A 135 0.48 8.93 -12.78
CA ALA A 135 -0.22 8.61 -11.55
C ALA A 135 0.75 8.37 -10.38
N SER A 136 1.84 7.64 -10.59
CA SER A 136 2.85 7.38 -9.55
C SER A 136 3.57 8.67 -9.13
N LEU A 137 3.92 9.54 -10.09
CA LEU A 137 4.51 10.85 -9.80
C LEU A 137 3.55 11.72 -8.99
N ARG A 138 2.25 11.75 -9.34
CA ARG A 138 1.24 12.49 -8.58
C ARG A 138 1.08 11.93 -7.18
N GLN A 139 1.08 10.60 -7.02
CA GLN A 139 0.98 9.96 -5.71
C GLN A 139 2.21 10.25 -4.84
N ALA A 140 3.43 10.18 -5.39
CA ALA A 140 4.65 10.53 -4.70
C ALA A 140 4.65 12.00 -4.24
N LYS A 141 4.27 12.93 -5.13
CA LYS A 141 4.14 14.35 -4.78
C LYS A 141 3.09 14.59 -3.70
N GLY A 142 1.93 13.95 -3.81
CA GLY A 142 0.87 14.04 -2.79
C GLY A 142 1.32 13.52 -1.43
N ALA A 143 2.03 12.39 -1.39
CA ALA A 143 2.58 11.84 -0.15
C ALA A 143 3.67 12.73 0.46
N SER A 144 4.57 13.29 -0.36
CA SER A 144 5.58 14.25 0.11
C SER A 144 4.95 15.53 0.66
N GLN A 145 3.95 16.09 -0.02
CA GLN A 145 3.22 17.27 0.46
C GLN A 145 2.46 16.98 1.75
N HIS A 146 1.81 15.83 1.85
CA HIS A 146 1.10 15.42 3.07
C HIS A 146 2.07 15.24 4.24
N SER A 147 3.22 14.59 4.01
CA SER A 147 4.28 14.45 5.02
C SER A 147 4.80 15.80 5.48
N GLN A 148 5.06 16.73 4.54
CA GLN A 148 5.53 18.08 4.87
C GLN A 148 4.49 18.87 5.66
N GLN A 149 3.21 18.81 5.27
CA GLN A 149 2.12 19.43 6.03
C GLN A 149 2.01 18.86 7.44
N LEU A 150 2.22 17.56 7.62
CA LEU A 150 2.17 16.91 8.92
C LEU A 150 3.36 17.31 9.80
N MET A 151 4.55 17.46 9.20
CA MET A 151 5.74 18.02 9.88
C MET A 151 5.55 19.50 10.27
N ASP A 152 4.95 20.31 9.39
CA ASP A 152 4.64 21.71 9.66
C ASP A 152 3.60 21.84 10.78
N GLN A 153 2.52 21.04 10.74
CA GLN A 153 1.52 21.00 11.82
C GLN A 153 2.13 20.55 13.16
N MET A 154 3.02 19.56 13.15
CA MET A 154 3.67 19.09 14.37
C MET A 154 4.61 20.15 14.95
N SER A 155 5.29 20.91 14.10
CA SER A 155 6.18 22.00 14.53
C SER A 155 5.40 23.25 14.99
N THR A 156 4.25 23.59 14.38
CA THR A 156 3.36 24.64 14.92
C THR A 156 2.72 24.23 16.23
N ASN A 157 2.22 23.00 16.35
CA ASN A 157 1.62 22.52 17.60
C ASN A 157 2.66 22.44 18.73
N SER A 158 3.90 22.04 18.42
CA SER A 158 5.03 22.12 19.36
C SER A 158 5.36 23.57 19.78
N ARG A 159 5.25 24.55 18.87
CA ARG A 159 5.45 25.98 19.19
C ARG A 159 4.29 26.59 19.97
N GLU A 160 3.06 26.17 19.72
CA GLU A 160 1.88 26.58 20.48
C GLU A 160 1.93 26.03 21.91
N THR A 161 2.25 24.75 22.08
CA THR A 161 2.49 24.13 23.41
C THR A 161 3.67 24.73 24.18
N LEU A 162 4.69 25.26 23.49
CA LEU A 162 5.78 26.02 24.12
C LEU A 162 5.39 27.45 24.53
N ASN A 163 4.38 28.05 23.89
CA ASN A 163 3.94 29.43 24.15
C ASN A 163 2.72 29.52 25.09
N GLU A 164 1.99 28.42 25.33
CA GLU A 164 0.93 28.38 26.32
C GLU A 164 1.48 28.31 27.75
N ASN A 165 1.67 29.50 28.33
CA ASN A 165 1.96 29.80 29.73
C ASN A 165 0.93 29.20 30.74
N GLU A 166 -0.08 28.45 30.27
CA GLU A 166 -1.03 27.69 31.11
C GLU A 166 -0.45 26.36 31.61
N GLY A 167 0.39 25.69 30.81
CA GLY A 167 1.02 24.43 31.21
C GLY A 167 1.97 24.62 32.39
N ASN A 168 2.74 25.72 32.36
CA ASN A 168 3.68 26.05 33.43
C ASN A 168 2.97 26.42 34.74
N LYS A 169 1.84 27.16 34.66
CA LYS A 169 1.03 27.49 35.85
C LYS A 169 0.34 26.28 36.47
N LYS A 170 -0.12 25.31 35.67
CA LYS A 170 -0.70 24.06 36.19
C LYS A 170 0.37 23.18 36.84
N LEU A 171 1.55 23.09 36.23
CA LEU A 171 2.67 22.32 36.78
C LEU A 171 3.15 22.90 38.11
N GLU A 172 3.28 24.23 38.20
CA GLU A 172 3.71 24.93 39.42
C GLU A 172 2.68 24.78 40.56
N LYS A 173 1.37 24.81 40.24
CA LYS A 173 0.31 24.51 41.23
C LYS A 173 0.33 23.06 41.70
N GLN A 174 0.51 22.10 40.79
CA GLN A 174 0.63 20.68 41.15
C GLN A 174 1.88 20.42 42.00
N GLU A 175 3.00 21.09 41.71
CA GLU A 175 4.22 20.95 42.51
C GLU A 175 4.04 21.52 43.92
N GLN A 176 3.33 22.65 44.07
CA GLN A 176 2.98 23.23 45.37
C GLN A 176 2.04 22.32 46.18
N GLU A 177 1.03 21.73 45.55
CA GLU A 177 0.13 20.77 46.21
C GLU A 177 0.86 19.50 46.65
N LEU A 178 1.77 18.98 45.82
CA LEU A 178 2.61 17.84 46.19
C LEU A 178 3.56 18.15 47.35
N ARG A 179 4.09 19.37 47.43
CA ARG A 179 4.90 19.80 48.58
C ARG A 179 4.08 19.85 49.86
N LYS A 180 2.90 20.48 49.83
CA LYS A 180 1.98 20.52 51.00
C LYS A 180 1.58 19.13 51.46
N MET A 181 1.16 18.26 50.53
CA MET A 181 0.82 16.88 50.88
C MET A 181 2.01 16.10 51.47
N ARG A 182 3.24 16.35 51.03
CA ARG A 182 4.43 15.73 51.63
C ARG A 182 4.71 16.26 53.04
N GLU A 183 4.53 17.54 53.27
CA GLU A 183 4.65 18.17 54.60
C GLU A 183 3.58 17.63 55.56
N ASP A 184 2.33 17.57 55.13
CA ASP A 184 1.22 17.01 55.92
C ASP A 184 1.42 15.52 56.23
N LEU A 185 1.96 14.76 55.28
CA LEU A 185 2.28 13.35 55.50
C LEU A 185 3.44 13.19 56.49
N ALA A 186 4.42 14.09 56.47
CA ALA A 186 5.52 14.10 57.43
C ALA A 186 5.05 14.47 58.84
N SER A 187 4.20 15.50 58.98
CA SER A 187 3.64 15.90 60.28
C SER A 187 2.71 14.83 60.86
N ALA A 188 1.81 14.25 60.06
CA ALA A 188 0.95 13.17 60.50
C ALA A 188 1.73 11.92 60.94
N LYS A 189 2.84 11.60 60.26
CA LYS A 189 3.72 10.50 60.68
C LYS A 189 4.38 10.78 62.04
N GLU A 190 4.86 12.00 62.25
CA GLU A 190 5.48 12.42 63.51
C GLU A 190 4.47 12.35 64.67
N GLU A 191 3.23 12.82 64.44
CA GLU A 191 2.15 12.70 65.43
C GLU A 191 1.84 11.25 65.76
N LEU A 192 1.76 10.37 64.75
CA LEU A 192 1.49 8.94 64.96
C LEU A 192 2.60 8.28 65.80
N ILE A 193 3.87 8.62 65.56
CA ILE A 193 4.99 8.15 66.38
C ILE A 193 4.83 8.62 67.83
N ARG A 194 4.47 9.89 68.06
CA ARG A 194 4.24 10.41 69.42
C ARG A 194 3.09 9.71 70.12
N TYR A 195 1.95 9.52 69.43
CA TYR A 195 0.82 8.78 69.97
C TYR A 195 1.19 7.34 70.33
N ARG A 196 1.97 6.66 69.47
CA ARG A 196 2.45 5.31 69.73
C ARG A 196 3.33 5.24 70.99
N VAL A 197 4.31 6.13 71.12
CA VAL A 197 5.19 6.20 72.29
C VAL A 197 4.37 6.48 73.56
N ASN A 198 3.38 7.38 73.48
CA ASN A 198 2.52 7.70 74.62
C ASN A 198 1.65 6.50 75.03
N CYS A 199 1.05 5.77 74.07
CA CYS A 199 0.31 4.54 74.35
C CYS A 199 1.21 3.46 74.97
N GLU A 200 2.42 3.26 74.47
CA GLU A 200 3.37 2.30 75.06
C GLU A 200 3.77 2.71 76.48
N SER A 201 3.96 4.00 76.74
CA SER A 201 4.25 4.51 78.09
C SER A 201 3.07 4.33 79.04
N MET A 202 1.85 4.68 78.61
CA MET A 202 0.63 4.46 79.39
C MET A 202 0.40 2.97 79.69
N LYS A 203 0.67 2.10 78.71
CA LYS A 203 0.58 0.64 78.91
C LYS A 203 1.54 0.17 80.01
N LYS A 204 2.81 0.59 79.96
CA LYS A 204 3.80 0.27 81.01
C LYS A 204 3.40 0.81 82.38
N GLN A 205 2.86 2.02 82.44
CA GLN A 205 2.35 2.60 83.69
C GLN A 205 1.17 1.80 84.24
N ALA A 206 0.23 1.38 83.39
CA ALA A 206 -0.89 0.55 83.79
C ALA A 206 -0.45 -0.84 84.29
N GLU A 207 0.53 -1.47 83.61
CA GLU A 207 1.13 -2.74 84.04
C GLU A 207 1.81 -2.59 85.42
N ALA A 208 2.64 -1.56 85.61
CA ALA A 208 3.31 -1.31 86.89
C ALA A 208 2.32 -1.04 88.03
N VAL A 209 1.25 -0.28 87.76
CA VAL A 209 0.18 -0.04 88.73
C VAL A 209 -0.55 -1.35 89.07
N SER A 210 -0.85 -2.20 88.08
CA SER A 210 -1.46 -3.51 88.31
C SER A 210 -0.59 -4.40 89.20
N GLU A 211 0.74 -4.43 88.96
CA GLU A 211 1.68 -5.19 89.79
C GLU A 211 1.73 -4.69 91.24
N GLU A 212 1.71 -3.38 91.45
CA GLU A 212 1.66 -2.79 92.80
C GLU A 212 0.32 -3.09 93.50
N TYR A 213 -0.80 -3.08 92.78
CA TYR A 213 -2.09 -3.51 93.32
C TYR A 213 -2.06 -4.99 93.74
N ASP A 214 -1.48 -5.88 92.91
CA ASP A 214 -1.34 -7.30 93.25
C ASP A 214 -0.45 -7.51 94.49
N ARG A 215 0.67 -6.77 94.59
CA ARG A 215 1.53 -6.78 95.79
C ARG A 215 0.78 -6.33 97.04
N LEU A 216 0.04 -5.22 96.95
CA LEU A 216 -0.74 -4.67 98.06
C LEU A 216 -1.84 -5.64 98.50
N LEU A 217 -2.50 -6.34 97.57
CA LEU A 217 -3.48 -7.39 97.90
C LEU A 217 -2.83 -8.55 98.67
N VAL A 218 -1.62 -8.98 98.29
CA VAL A 218 -0.89 -10.02 99.03
C VAL A 218 -0.49 -9.55 100.43
N GLU A 219 -0.04 -8.30 100.59
CA GLU A 219 0.27 -7.74 101.90
C GLU A 219 -0.98 -7.58 102.78
N HIS A 220 -2.08 -7.10 102.19
CA HIS A 220 -3.35 -6.98 102.88
C HIS A 220 -3.85 -8.36 103.36
N ASP A 221 -3.77 -9.40 102.53
CA ASP A 221 -4.15 -10.76 102.92
C ASP A 221 -3.24 -11.32 104.04
N LYS A 222 -1.93 -11.05 104.00
CA LYS A 222 -1.01 -11.40 105.10
C LYS A 222 -1.39 -10.71 106.41
N LEU A 223 -1.61 -9.40 106.37
CA LEU A 223 -2.01 -8.61 107.53
C LEU A 223 -3.38 -9.05 108.08
N GLN A 224 -4.34 -9.37 107.20
CA GLN A 224 -5.65 -9.90 107.59
C GLN A 224 -5.50 -11.25 108.33
N ARG A 225 -4.64 -12.14 107.83
CA ARG A 225 -4.35 -13.42 108.51
C ARG A 225 -3.67 -13.22 109.87
N GLU A 226 -2.76 -12.24 110.01
CA GLU A 226 -2.16 -11.89 111.30
C GLU A 226 -3.17 -11.29 112.27
N TYR A 227 -4.00 -10.36 111.81
CA TYR A 227 -5.09 -9.76 112.58
C TYR A 227 -6.06 -10.83 113.10
N ASN A 228 -6.51 -11.74 112.23
CA ASN A 228 -7.37 -12.87 112.63
C ASN A 228 -6.67 -13.81 113.63
N ARG A 229 -5.34 -13.99 113.51
CA ARG A 229 -4.55 -14.76 114.48
C ARG A 229 -4.51 -14.09 115.85
N LEU A 230 -4.31 -12.78 115.90
CA LEU A 230 -4.29 -12.00 117.15
C LEU A 230 -5.70 -11.95 117.79
N SER A 231 -6.74 -11.72 116.99
CA SER A 231 -8.14 -11.75 117.42
C SER A 231 -8.54 -13.10 118.05
N ASN A 232 -8.13 -14.23 117.46
CA ASN A 232 -8.41 -15.56 118.04
C ASN A 232 -7.61 -15.86 119.32
N VAL A 233 -6.50 -15.15 119.57
CA VAL A 233 -5.73 -15.29 120.82
C VAL A 233 -6.39 -14.52 121.97
N ASP A 234 -7.09 -13.41 121.67
CA ASP A 234 -7.82 -12.64 122.67
C ASP A 234 -9.11 -13.36 123.14
N ASP A 235 -9.76 -14.14 122.29
CA ASP A 235 -10.92 -14.95 122.70
C ASP A 235 -10.53 -16.16 123.59
N VAL A 236 -9.34 -16.74 123.41
CA VAL A 236 -8.87 -17.88 124.26
C VAL A 236 -8.40 -17.42 125.64
N LYS A 237 -8.04 -16.13 125.83
CA LYS A 237 -7.64 -15.58 127.14
C LYS A 237 -8.80 -15.05 127.99
N LYS A 238 -10.03 -15.02 127.46
CA LYS A 238 -11.22 -14.64 128.25
C LYS A 238 -11.97 -15.82 128.86
N ASP A 239 -11.75 -17.05 128.39
CA ASP A 239 -12.40 -18.26 128.91
C ASP A 239 -11.37 -19.34 129.31
N LYS A 240 -10.56 -19.08 130.35
CA LYS A 240 -10.08 -20.06 131.35
C LYS A 240 -9.14 -19.45 132.39
#